data_AF-A0A843RHK3-F1
#
_entry.id   AF-A0A843RHK3-F1
#
_cell.length_a   1.000
_cell.length_b   1.000
_cell.length_c   1.000
_cell.angle_alpha   90.00
_cell.angle_beta   90.00
_cell.angle_gamma   90.00
#
_symmetry.space_group_name_H-M   'P 1'
#
loop_
_entity.id
_entity.type
_entity.pdbx_description
1 polymer ?
#
loop_
_entity_poly.entity_id
_entity_poly.type
_entity_poly.pdbx_seq_one_letter_code
_entity_poly.pdbx_strand_id
1 'polypeptide(L)'
;MERTTAVRLLSSIEAMTPQFDEITSLTGEIVDEGERKEIRKTVAAAMSLLAFDLVMRIVQQYPDLDPDKGQLAPRPPVKGS
;
A
#
# COMPACT_ATOMS: atom_id res chain seq x y z
N MET A 1 -4.91 13.12 -16.69
CA MET A 1 -5.99 13.10 -15.69
C MET A 1 -6.00 14.43 -14.96
N GLU A 2 -7.17 15.02 -14.70
CA GLU A 2 -7.28 16.23 -13.87
C GLU A 2 -6.71 16.02 -12.47
N ARG A 3 -5.99 17.01 -11.93
CA ARG A 3 -5.32 16.90 -10.61
C ARG A 3 -6.31 16.58 -9.49
N THR A 4 -7.50 17.18 -9.53
CA THR A 4 -8.57 16.94 -8.54
C THR A 4 -9.06 15.50 -8.57
N THR A 5 -9.13 14.87 -9.75
CA THR A 5 -9.45 13.45 -9.90
C THR A 5 -8.32 12.58 -9.37
N ALA A 6 -7.06 12.93 -9.64
CA ALA A 6 -5.90 12.20 -9.12
C ALA A 6 -5.86 12.19 -7.58
N VAL A 7 -6.12 13.34 -6.95
CA VAL A 7 -6.22 13.45 -5.48
C VAL A 7 -7.36 12.58 -4.95
N ARG A 8 -8.55 12.63 -5.56
CA ARG A 8 -9.69 11.79 -5.13
C ARG A 8 -9.37 10.30 -5.26
N LEU A 9 -8.69 9.88 -6.33
CA LEU A 9 -8.29 8.49 -6.50
C LEU A 9 -7.29 8.05 -5.44
N LEU A 10 -6.26 8.86 -5.14
CA LEU A 10 -5.33 8.57 -4.05
C LEU A 10 -6.03 8.45 -2.70
N SER A 11 -6.92 9.39 -2.37
CA SER A 11 -7.69 9.33 -1.12
C SER A 11 -8.58 8.09 -1.05
N SER A 12 -9.17 7.65 -2.16
CA SER A 12 -9.93 6.39 -2.20
C SER A 12 -9.03 5.16 -1.99
N ILE A 13 -7.81 5.16 -2.52
CA ILE A 13 -6.83 4.08 -2.32
C ILE A 13 -6.39 4.02 -0.86
N GLU A 14 -6.06 5.17 -0.27
CA GLU A 14 -5.69 5.29 1.14
C GLU A 14 -6.85 4.86 2.07
N ALA A 15 -8.09 5.21 1.73
CA ALA A 15 -9.26 4.78 2.48
C ALA A 15 -9.54 3.26 2.40
N MET A 16 -8.94 2.54 1.45
CA MET A 16 -9.00 1.08 1.35
C MET A 16 -7.90 0.37 2.18
N THR A 17 -6.86 1.09 2.60
CA THR A 17 -5.75 0.53 3.38
C THR A 17 -6.21 -0.15 4.68
N PRO A 18 -7.11 0.45 5.50
CA PRO A 18 -7.57 -0.20 6.74
C PRO A 18 -8.25 -1.56 6.51
N GLN A 19 -9.00 -1.71 5.42
CA GLN A 19 -9.68 -2.96 5.08
C GLN A 19 -8.67 -4.04 4.65
N PHE A 20 -7.59 -3.64 3.97
CA PHE A 20 -6.50 -4.57 3.65
C PHE A 20 -5.70 -4.98 4.90
N ASP A 21 -5.52 -4.07 5.86
CA ASP A 21 -4.91 -4.38 7.15
C ASP A 21 -5.76 -5.38 7.94
N GLU A 22 -7.08 -5.20 7.94
CA GLU A 22 -8.02 -6.12 8.56
C GLU A 22 -7.96 -7.52 7.90
N ILE A 23 -8.03 -7.59 6.57
CA ILE A 23 -7.89 -8.86 5.82
C ILE A 23 -6.55 -9.53 6.16
N THR A 24 -5.46 -8.77 6.19
CA THR A 24 -4.13 -9.28 6.53
C THR A 24 -4.09 -9.80 7.96
N SER A 25 -4.73 -9.12 8.91
CA SER A 25 -4.87 -9.58 10.30
C SER A 25 -5.63 -10.90 10.38
N LEU A 26 -6.75 -11.03 9.68
CA LEU A 26 -7.56 -12.26 9.64
C LEU A 26 -6.78 -13.45 9.09
N THR A 27 -5.82 -13.25 8.18
CA THR A 27 -4.94 -14.35 7.76
C THR A 27 -4.10 -14.93 8.91
N GLY A 28 -3.87 -14.15 9.97
CA GLY A 28 -3.18 -14.60 11.17
C GLY A 28 -3.94 -15.67 11.96
N GLU A 29 -5.27 -15.74 11.80
CA GLU A 29 -6.14 -16.72 12.46
C GLU A 29 -6.10 -18.10 11.79
N ILE A 30 -5.55 -18.19 10.58
CA ILE A 30 -5.39 -19.44 9.85
C ILE A 30 -4.29 -20.27 10.52
N VAL A 31 -4.69 -21.43 11.03
CA VAL A 31 -3.80 -22.37 11.76
C VAL A 31 -2.83 -23.07 10.81
N ASP A 32 -3.28 -23.45 9.62
CA ASP A 32 -2.43 -24.08 8.62
C ASP A 32 -1.46 -23.07 8.01
N GLU A 33 -0.17 -23.31 8.16
CA GLU A 33 0.85 -22.37 7.72
C GLU A 33 0.95 -22.27 6.19
N GLY A 34 0.68 -23.36 5.47
CA GLY A 34 0.71 -23.39 4.01
C GLY A 34 -0.44 -22.57 3.43
N GLU A 35 -1.65 -22.81 3.90
CA GLU A 35 -2.85 -22.06 3.54
C GLU A 35 -2.70 -20.57 3.90
N ARG A 36 -2.23 -20.26 5.12
CA ARG A 36 -1.94 -18.89 5.54
C ARG A 36 -0.99 -18.17 4.57
N LYS A 37 0.08 -18.85 4.17
CA LYS A 37 1.08 -18.28 3.25
C LYS A 37 0.48 -18.01 1.87
N GLU A 38 -0.28 -18.95 1.32
CA GLU A 38 -0.92 -18.80 0.01
C GLU A 38 -1.98 -17.69 0.01
N ILE A 39 -2.77 -17.58 1.08
CA ILE A 39 -3.76 -16.51 1.22
C ILE A 39 -3.06 -15.14 1.35
N ARG A 40 -2.02 -15.02 2.18
CA ARG A 40 -1.25 -13.77 2.27
C ARG A 40 -0.65 -13.34 0.93
N LYS A 41 -0.10 -14.30 0.17
CA LYS A 41 0.44 -14.03 -1.16
C LYS A 41 -0.65 -13.52 -2.12
N THR A 42 -1.83 -14.11 -2.07
CA THR A 42 -3.00 -13.68 -2.86
C THR A 42 -3.45 -12.27 -2.49
N VAL A 43 -3.55 -11.95 -1.20
CA VAL A 43 -3.91 -10.62 -0.71
C VAL A 43 -2.89 -9.57 -1.14
N ALA A 44 -1.60 -9.85 -0.99
CA ALA A 44 -0.53 -8.95 -1.41
C ALA A 44 -0.55 -8.70 -2.94
N ALA A 45 -0.81 -9.74 -3.74
CA ALA A 45 -0.93 -9.61 -5.19
C ALA A 45 -2.14 -8.74 -5.59
N ALA A 46 -3.28 -8.92 -4.92
CA ALA A 46 -4.47 -8.10 -5.16
C ALA A 46 -4.23 -6.62 -4.82
N MET A 47 -3.58 -6.33 -3.70
CA MET A 47 -3.19 -4.97 -3.32
C MET A 47 -2.27 -4.34 -4.37
N SER A 48 -1.24 -5.08 -4.79
CA SER A 48 -0.28 -4.60 -5.79
C SER A 48 -0.97 -4.28 -7.11
N LEU A 49 -1.86 -5.15 -7.59
CA LEU A 49 -2.56 -4.94 -8.87
C LEU A 49 -3.48 -3.70 -8.83
N LEU A 50 -4.18 -3.50 -7.71
CA LEU A 50 -5.18 -2.43 -7.61
C LEU A 50 -4.56 -1.06 -7.33
N ALA A 51 -3.53 -0.99 -6.48
CA ALA A 51 -2.99 0.27 -6.00
C ALA A 51 -1.71 0.70 -6.73
N PHE A 52 -0.79 -0.23 -7.04
CA PHE A 52 0.56 0.15 -7.47
C PHE A 52 0.58 0.89 -8.81
N ASP A 53 -0.03 0.31 -9.85
CA ASP A 53 0.00 0.90 -11.20
C ASP A 53 -0.71 2.26 -11.24
N LEU A 54 -1.82 2.39 -10.50
CA LEU A 54 -2.59 3.63 -10.43
C LEU A 54 -1.84 4.71 -9.65
N VAL A 55 -1.27 4.38 -8.49
CA VAL A 55 -0.46 5.31 -7.68
C VAL A 55 0.77 5.74 -8.47
N MET A 56 1.51 4.82 -9.08
CA MET A 56 2.69 5.13 -9.87
C MET A 56 2.37 6.09 -11.03
N ARG A 57 1.27 5.86 -11.74
CA ARG A 57 0.83 6.74 -12.82
C ARG A 57 0.43 8.13 -12.30
N ILE A 58 -0.21 8.20 -11.13
CA ILE A 58 -0.56 9.48 -10.49
C ILE A 58 0.71 10.24 -10.09
N VAL A 59 1.65 9.58 -9.41
CA VAL A 59 2.90 10.20 -8.91
C VAL A 59 3.82 10.64 -10.06
N GLN A 60 3.90 9.87 -11.15
CA GLN A 60 4.64 10.30 -12.35
C GLN A 60 4.05 11.57 -12.96
N GLN A 61 2.72 11.71 -12.94
CA GLN A 61 2.04 12.89 -13.48
C GLN A 61 2.03 14.07 -12.49
N TYR A 62 2.01 13.78 -11.19
CA TYR A 62 1.93 14.73 -10.08
C TYR A 62 2.91 14.32 -8.95
N PRO A 63 4.22 14.61 -9.10
CA PRO A 63 5.23 14.14 -8.15
C PRO A 63 5.10 14.70 -6.74
N ASP A 64 4.31 15.76 -6.55
CA ASP A 64 3.95 16.35 -5.27
C ASP A 64 2.92 15.52 -4.49
N LEU A 65 2.23 14.58 -5.16
CA LEU A 65 1.25 13.68 -4.55
C LEU A 65 1.86 12.33 -4.10
N ASP A 66 3.18 12.23 -4.09
CA ASP A 66 3.91 11.04 -3.65
C ASP A 66 3.65 10.77 -2.14
N PRO A 67 2.99 9.65 -1.78
CA PRO A 67 2.68 9.35 -0.38
C PRO A 67 3.95 9.14 0.47
N ASP A 68 5.07 8.75 -0.13
CA ASP A 68 6.33 8.51 0.59
C ASP A 68 7.07 9.81 0.90
N LYS A 69 6.80 10.91 0.16
CA LYS A 69 7.40 12.22 0.45
C LYS A 69 6.87 12.86 1.73
N GLY A 70 5.70 12.45 2.21
CA GLY A 70 5.12 12.91 3.48
C GLY A 70 5.57 12.12 4.72
N GLN A 71 6.11 10.91 4.56
CA GLN A 71 6.39 9.96 5.66
C GLN A 71 7.87 9.80 6.02
N LEU A 72 8.79 10.53 5.38
CA LEU A 72 10.21 10.53 5.76
C LEU A 72 10.42 11.31 7.07
N ALA A 73 9.97 10.75 8.19
CA ALA A 73 10.70 10.93 9.43
C ALA A 73 12.15 10.45 9.20
N PRO A 74 13.18 11.20 9.65
CA PRO A 74 14.56 10.84 9.40
C PRO A 74 14.82 9.42 9.92
N ARG A 75 15.32 8.54 9.04
CA ARG A 75 15.77 7.20 9.45
C ARG A 75 16.81 7.41 10.57
N PRO A 76 16.65 6.79 11.74
CA PRO A 76 17.70 6.84 12.75
C PRO A 76 18.99 6.29 12.14
N PRO A 77 20.15 6.88 12.45
CA PRO A 77 21.41 6.45 11.87
C PRO A 77 21.60 4.97 12.12
N VAL A 78 21.83 4.21 11.05
CA VAL A 78 22.27 2.82 11.14
C VAL A 78 23.60 2.85 11.88
N LYS A 79 23.60 2.43 13.15
CA LYS A 79 24.85 2.19 13.88
C LYS A 79 25.57 1.08 13.13
N GLY A 80 26.69 1.43 12.50
CA GLY A 80 27.56 0.48 11.81
C GLY A 80 27.98 -0.63 12.75
N SER A 81 27.93 -1.85 12.23
CA SER A 81 28.63 -3.02 12.74
C SER A 81 30.11 -2.98 12.37
#